data_AF-A0A7V9CVY0-F1
#
_entry.id   AF-A0A7V9CVY0-F1
#
_cell.length_a   1.000
_cell.length_b   1.000
_cell.length_c   1.000
_cell.angle_alpha   90.00
_cell.angle_beta   90.00
_cell.angle_gamma   90.00
#
_symmetry.space_group_name_H-M   'P 1'
#
loop_
_entity.id
_entity.type
_entity.pdbx_description
1 polymer ?
#
loop_
_entity_poly.entity_id
_entity_poly.type
_entity_poly.pdbx_seq_one_letter_code
_entity_poly.pdbx_strand_id
1 'polypeptide(L)'
;MPDPKRNFEAFAASLNKSGFKVTAKSAPWNPDYLGRADEGKAGNLRLLGWTGDYGDADNFIGTFFQSPQKAWGTTEKPLTEIEKLLNDAEIETEESERESLYQEANRQIMTELPGVPYAHSEPAVAFVANVKGYQTSPTSNESFAPVSIEE
;
A
#
# COMPACT_ATOMS: atom_id res chain seq x y z
N MET A 1 9.20 -0.85 0.08
CA MET A 1 9.69 0.46 0.59
C MET A 1 11.21 0.40 0.72
N PRO A 2 11.98 1.11 -0.14
CA PRO A 2 13.43 0.90 -0.26
C PRO A 2 14.26 1.24 0.99
N ASP A 3 13.91 2.29 1.74
CA ASP A 3 14.61 2.68 2.98
C ASP A 3 13.62 3.23 4.04
N PRO A 4 12.93 2.36 4.80
CA PRO A 4 11.96 2.80 5.81
C PRO A 4 12.61 3.58 6.96
N LYS A 5 13.91 3.37 7.23
CA LYS A 5 14.61 4.06 8.32
C LYS A 5 14.82 5.53 7.97
N ARG A 6 15.36 5.83 6.78
CA ARG A 6 15.55 7.22 6.35
C ARG A 6 14.23 7.96 6.19
N ASN A 7 13.19 7.27 5.69
CA ASN A 7 11.85 7.86 5.62
C ASN A 7 11.33 8.22 7.02
N PHE A 8 11.48 7.32 7.99
CA PHE A 8 11.14 7.60 9.39
C PHE A 8 11.93 8.79 9.94
N GLU A 9 13.26 8.85 9.74
CA GLU A 9 14.11 9.94 10.24
C GLU A 9 13.67 11.30 9.67
N ALA A 10 13.33 11.36 8.37
CA ALA A 10 12.83 12.56 7.72
C ALA A 10 11.46 13.01 8.28
N PHE A 11 10.51 12.08 8.42
CA PHE A 11 9.20 12.40 9.00
C PHE A 11 9.29 12.80 10.47
N ALA A 12 10.11 12.09 11.25
CA ALA A 12 10.34 12.40 12.65
C ALA A 12 10.95 13.79 12.82
N ALA A 13 11.92 14.17 11.99
CA ALA A 13 12.51 15.51 12.01
C ALA A 13 11.47 16.60 11.75
N SER A 14 10.62 16.43 10.74
CA SER A 14 9.55 17.38 10.42
C SER A 14 8.49 17.47 11.52
N LEU A 15 8.02 16.33 12.03
CA LEU A 15 7.04 16.28 13.12
C LEU A 15 7.57 16.88 14.42
N ASN A 16 8.84 16.61 14.77
CA ASN A 16 9.47 17.20 15.95
C ASN A 16 9.59 18.73 15.82
N LYS A 17 9.90 19.26 14.63
CA LYS A 17 9.90 20.71 14.37
C LYS A 17 8.51 21.33 14.51
N SER A 18 7.46 20.57 14.22
CA SER A 18 6.06 20.99 14.40
C SER A 18 5.53 20.81 15.84
N GLY A 19 6.39 20.41 16.80
CA GLY A 19 6.05 20.31 18.22
C GLY A 19 5.58 18.94 18.70
N PHE A 20 5.60 17.91 17.84
CA PHE A 20 5.31 16.54 18.26
C PHE A 20 6.54 15.90 18.92
N LYS A 21 6.33 14.91 19.81
CA LYS A 21 7.42 14.06 20.33
C LYS A 21 7.36 12.69 19.65
N VAL A 22 8.19 12.48 18.63
CA VAL A 22 8.23 11.20 17.91
C VAL A 22 9.12 10.20 18.64
N THR A 23 8.60 9.00 18.91
CA THR A 23 9.35 7.88 19.50
C THR A 23 9.43 6.75 18.49
N ALA A 24 10.66 6.40 18.09
CA ALA A 24 10.89 5.30 17.17
C ALA A 24 10.47 3.96 17.78
N LYS A 25 9.75 3.15 17.01
CA LYS A 25 9.48 1.75 17.32
C LYS A 25 9.80 0.91 16.10
N SER A 26 10.50 -0.20 16.31
CA SER A 26 10.83 -1.17 15.27
C SER A 26 10.52 -2.58 15.76
N ALA A 27 10.29 -3.48 14.81
CA ALA A 27 10.12 -4.91 15.06
C ALA A 27 10.60 -5.68 13.81
N PRO A 28 10.92 -6.98 13.93
CA PRO A 28 11.04 -7.86 12.77
C PRO A 28 9.81 -7.74 11.86
N TRP A 29 10.02 -7.76 10.53
CA TRP A 29 8.96 -7.47 9.56
C TRP A 29 7.75 -8.41 9.69
N ASN A 30 7.99 -9.72 9.60
CA ASN A 30 6.97 -10.75 9.72
C ASN A 30 7.45 -11.77 10.78
N PRO A 31 6.63 -12.15 11.78
CA PRO A 31 5.23 -11.76 11.99
C PRO A 31 5.01 -10.50 12.82
N ASP A 32 6.04 -9.97 13.48
CA ASP A 32 5.84 -8.98 14.54
C ASP A 32 5.31 -7.62 14.06
N TYR A 33 5.95 -7.01 13.05
CA TYR A 33 5.55 -5.69 12.55
C TYR A 33 4.20 -5.77 11.82
N LEU A 34 4.07 -6.71 10.88
CA LEU A 34 2.83 -6.90 10.12
C LEU A 34 1.66 -7.27 11.03
N GLY A 35 1.83 -8.23 11.94
CA GLY A 35 0.76 -8.61 12.88
C GLY A 35 0.31 -7.44 13.75
N ARG A 36 1.24 -6.59 14.22
CA ARG A 36 0.88 -5.36 14.94
C ARG A 36 0.18 -4.35 14.03
N ALA A 37 0.55 -4.23 12.76
CA ALA A 37 -0.10 -3.32 11.83
C ALA A 37 -1.53 -3.76 11.56
N ASP A 38 -1.75 -5.04 11.30
CA ASP A 38 -3.06 -5.64 11.00
C ASP A 38 -4.02 -5.52 12.20
N GLU A 39 -3.49 -5.68 13.42
CA GLU A 39 -4.26 -5.50 14.66
C GLU A 39 -4.49 -4.02 15.04
N GLY A 40 -3.93 -3.06 14.30
CA GLY A 40 -4.02 -1.63 14.64
C GLY A 40 -3.15 -1.23 15.85
N LYS A 41 -2.14 -2.03 16.20
CA LYS A 41 -1.27 -1.87 17.38
C LYS A 41 0.16 -1.44 17.07
N ALA A 42 0.46 -1.11 15.82
CA ALA A 42 1.80 -0.67 15.39
C ALA A 42 2.18 0.77 15.83
N GLY A 43 1.36 1.42 16.67
CA GLY A 43 1.57 2.77 17.17
C GLY A 43 0.64 3.79 16.53
N ASN A 44 0.87 5.07 16.80
CA ASN A 44 0.01 6.16 16.29
C ASN A 44 0.22 6.43 14.79
N LEU A 45 1.43 6.17 14.29
CA LEU A 45 1.80 6.25 12.88
C LEU A 45 2.66 5.03 12.55
N ARG A 46 2.51 4.50 11.34
CA ARG A 46 3.31 3.37 10.84
C ARG A 46 3.65 3.57 9.37
N LEU A 47 4.79 3.06 8.95
CA LEU A 47 5.18 3.03 7.54
C LEU A 47 4.77 1.69 6.93
N LEU A 48 3.92 1.73 5.92
CA LEU A 48 3.49 0.56 5.17
C LEU A 48 3.58 0.88 3.68
N GLY A 49 3.54 -0.16 2.84
CA GLY A 49 3.45 -0.01 1.40
C GLY A 49 2.68 -1.19 0.83
N TRP A 50 2.26 -1.03 -0.41
CA TRP A 50 1.54 -2.04 -1.16
C TRP A 50 2.09 -2.11 -2.58
N THR A 51 2.25 -3.32 -3.09
CA THR A 51 2.38 -3.60 -4.51
C THR A 51 1.10 -4.33 -4.87
N GLY A 52 0.37 -3.86 -5.88
CA GLY A 52 -0.83 -4.58 -6.32
C GLY A 52 -0.45 -5.99 -6.81
N ASP A 53 -1.18 -6.99 -6.34
CA ASP A 53 -1.16 -8.38 -6.79
C ASP A 53 -1.68 -8.52 -8.23
N TYR A 54 -2.65 -7.68 -8.62
CA TYR A 54 -3.22 -7.60 -9.98
C TYR A 54 -3.52 -6.15 -10.39
N GLY A 55 -3.64 -5.93 -11.71
CA GLY A 55 -3.76 -4.60 -12.32
C GLY A 55 -5.15 -3.96 -12.23
N ASP A 56 -5.85 -4.10 -11.10
CA ASP A 56 -7.16 -3.48 -10.86
C ASP A 56 -7.08 -2.48 -9.71
N ALA A 57 -7.85 -1.39 -9.79
CA ALA A 57 -7.92 -0.37 -8.74
C ALA A 57 -8.47 -0.91 -7.42
N ASP A 58 -9.35 -1.92 -7.49
CA ASP A 58 -9.83 -2.67 -6.33
C ASP A 58 -8.69 -3.20 -5.44
N ASN A 59 -7.66 -3.74 -6.07
CA ASN A 59 -6.53 -4.34 -5.37
C ASN A 59 -5.64 -3.33 -4.63
N PHE A 60 -5.95 -2.03 -4.74
CA PHE A 60 -5.32 -0.99 -3.93
C PHE A 60 -6.29 -0.48 -2.87
N ILE A 61 -7.35 0.22 -3.26
CA ILE A 61 -8.23 0.89 -2.30
C ILE A 61 -9.31 -0.04 -1.74
N GLY A 62 -9.75 -1.03 -2.52
CA GLY A 62 -10.67 -2.07 -2.09
C GLY A 62 -10.06 -2.94 -0.99
N THR A 63 -8.82 -3.37 -1.20
CA THR A 63 -8.02 -4.17 -0.25
C THR A 63 -7.95 -3.55 1.16
N PHE A 64 -7.94 -2.22 1.28
CA PHE A 64 -7.83 -1.53 2.56
C PHE A 64 -9.15 -1.01 3.12
N PHE A 65 -10.11 -0.64 2.25
CA PHE A 65 -11.24 0.19 2.64
C PHE A 65 -12.62 -0.34 2.20
N GLN A 66 -12.70 -1.47 1.49
CA GLN A 66 -13.98 -2.08 1.12
C GLN A 66 -14.67 -2.79 2.29
N SER A 67 -13.92 -3.11 3.35
CA SER A 67 -14.45 -3.73 4.56
C SER A 67 -13.84 -3.14 5.83
N PRO A 68 -14.52 -3.24 6.99
CA PRO A 68 -13.96 -2.81 8.26
C PRO A 68 -12.69 -3.58 8.63
N GLN A 69 -11.60 -2.86 8.92
CA GLN A 69 -10.29 -3.37 9.25
C GLN A 69 -9.71 -2.65 10.47
N LYS A 70 -9.25 -3.42 11.46
CA LYS A 70 -8.59 -2.88 12.66
C LYS A 70 -7.35 -2.08 12.30
N ALA A 71 -6.61 -2.52 11.28
CA ALA A 71 -5.45 -1.83 10.76
C ALA A 71 -5.73 -0.34 10.49
N TRP A 72 -6.91 -0.01 9.97
CA TRP A 72 -7.27 1.34 9.57
C TRP A 72 -8.22 2.04 10.55
N GLY A 73 -8.53 1.40 11.69
CA GLY A 73 -9.49 1.91 12.68
C GLY A 73 -10.94 1.89 12.21
N THR A 74 -11.23 1.30 11.04
CA THR A 74 -12.55 1.34 10.41
C THR A 74 -13.56 0.41 11.08
N THR A 75 -13.11 -0.46 11.99
CA THR A 75 -13.99 -1.20 12.90
C THR A 75 -14.65 -0.30 13.96
N GLU A 76 -14.01 0.81 14.33
CA GLU A 76 -14.52 1.76 15.32
C GLU A 76 -15.18 2.98 14.65
N LYS A 77 -14.61 3.43 13.52
CA LYS A 77 -15.16 4.48 12.66
C LYS A 77 -15.36 3.94 11.23
N PRO A 78 -16.49 3.27 10.95
CA PRO A 78 -16.79 2.71 9.63
C PRO A 78 -16.76 3.76 8.52
N LEU A 79 -16.37 3.34 7.31
CA LEU A 79 -16.28 4.19 6.13
C LEU A 79 -17.40 3.83 5.14
N THR A 80 -18.65 3.84 5.61
CA THR A 80 -19.79 3.22 4.90
C THR A 80 -20.01 3.72 3.48
N GLU A 81 -19.80 5.00 3.21
CA GLU A 81 -19.93 5.56 1.85
C GLU A 81 -18.81 5.08 0.92
N ILE A 82 -17.57 5.00 1.42
CA ILE A 82 -16.43 4.45 0.68
C ILE A 82 -16.64 2.96 0.44
N GLU A 83 -17.06 2.21 1.46
CA GLU A 83 -17.40 0.78 1.35
C GLU A 83 -18.47 0.57 0.27
N LYS A 84 -19.53 1.39 0.25
CA LYS A 84 -20.57 1.33 -0.77
C LYS A 84 -20.01 1.59 -2.17
N LEU A 85 -19.24 2.65 -2.36
CA LEU A 85 -18.64 2.99 -3.66
C LEU A 85 -17.75 1.87 -4.18
N LEU A 86 -16.97 1.24 -3.31
CA LEU A 86 -16.07 0.14 -3.67
C LEU A 86 -16.85 -1.13 -4.04
N ASN A 87 -17.93 -1.45 -3.31
CA ASN A 87 -18.81 -2.56 -3.64
C ASN A 87 -19.55 -2.35 -4.98
N ASP A 88 -20.03 -1.12 -5.22
CA ASP A 88 -20.65 -0.77 -6.50
C ASP A 88 -19.62 -0.88 -7.65
N ALA A 89 -18.37 -0.44 -7.43
CA ALA A 89 -17.31 -0.51 -8.43
C ALA A 89 -16.89 -1.94 -8.76
N GLU A 90 -16.84 -2.84 -7.76
CA GLU A 90 -16.44 -4.24 -7.95
C GLU A 90 -17.41 -4.99 -8.88
N ILE A 91 -18.70 -4.68 -8.83
CA ILE A 91 -19.73 -5.32 -9.67
C ILE A 91 -19.99 -4.60 -11.00
N GLU A 92 -19.41 -3.41 -11.21
CA GLU A 92 -19.63 -2.61 -12.41
C GLU A 92 -18.80 -3.14 -13.59
N THR A 93 -19.49 -3.37 -14.70
CA THR A 93 -18.91 -3.94 -15.92
C THR A 93 -18.51 -2.88 -16.95
N GLU A 94 -19.14 -1.71 -16.92
CA GLU A 94 -18.79 -0.58 -17.79
C GLU A 94 -17.58 0.17 -17.23
N GLU A 95 -16.47 0.15 -17.97
CA GLU A 95 -15.17 0.64 -17.51
C GLU A 95 -15.19 2.11 -17.06
N SER A 96 -15.87 2.97 -17.82
CA SER A 96 -15.95 4.41 -17.50
C SER A 96 -16.80 4.70 -16.25
N GLU A 97 -17.84 3.90 -16.02
CA GLU A 97 -18.66 4.00 -14.81
C GLU A 97 -17.88 3.49 -13.59
N ARG A 98 -17.19 2.36 -13.73
CA ARG A 98 -16.30 1.82 -12.70
C ARG A 98 -15.16 2.78 -12.35
N GLU A 99 -14.53 3.40 -13.35
CA GLU A 99 -13.50 4.42 -13.13
C GLU A 99 -14.05 5.61 -12.32
N SER A 100 -15.25 6.08 -12.64
CA SER A 100 -15.89 7.19 -11.94
C SER A 100 -16.14 6.87 -10.47
N LEU A 101 -16.56 5.64 -10.16
CA LEU A 101 -16.75 5.16 -8.79
C LEU A 101 -15.43 5.11 -8.01
N TYR A 102 -14.36 4.57 -8.60
CA TYR A 102 -13.05 4.54 -7.94
C TYR A 102 -12.43 5.93 -7.75
N GLN A 103 -12.64 6.85 -8.68
CA GLN A 103 -12.20 8.23 -8.51
C GLN A 103 -12.94 8.92 -7.36
N GLU A 104 -14.24 8.67 -7.21
CA GLU A 104 -15.02 9.19 -6.08
C GLU A 104 -14.58 8.57 -4.74
N ALA A 105 -14.40 7.25 -4.71
CA ALA A 105 -13.87 6.57 -3.52
C ALA A 105 -12.52 7.16 -3.10
N ASN A 106 -11.60 7.39 -4.05
CA ASN A 106 -10.30 8.03 -3.78
C ASN A 106 -10.44 9.44 -3.20
N ARG A 107 -11.37 10.27 -3.71
CA ARG A 107 -11.62 11.61 -3.17
C ARG A 107 -12.10 11.56 -1.72
N GLN A 108 -13.01 10.62 -1.41
CA GLN A 108 -13.50 10.45 -0.05
C GLN A 108 -12.42 9.89 0.88
N ILE A 109 -11.61 8.93 0.42
CA ILE A 109 -10.46 8.42 1.18
C ILE A 109 -9.50 9.56 1.52
N MET A 110 -9.22 10.48 0.60
CA MET A 110 -8.37 11.65 0.90
C MET A 110 -9.03 12.68 1.82
N THR A 111 -10.36 12.70 1.90
CA THR A 111 -11.11 13.54 2.85
C THR A 111 -11.06 12.96 4.27
N GLU A 112 -11.22 11.64 4.40
CA GLU A 112 -11.11 10.92 5.67
C GLU A 112 -9.65 10.75 6.13
N LEU A 113 -8.72 10.70 5.16
CA LEU A 113 -7.27 10.57 5.29
C LEU A 113 -6.82 9.47 6.29
N PRO A 114 -7.28 8.20 6.14
CA PRO A 114 -6.87 7.10 7.02
C PRO A 114 -5.38 6.77 6.87
N GLY A 115 -4.77 7.13 5.73
CA GLY A 115 -3.34 7.03 5.45
C GLY A 115 -2.91 8.12 4.47
N VAL A 116 -1.61 8.44 4.45
CA VAL A 116 -1.04 9.45 3.57
C VAL A 116 -0.19 8.77 2.49
N PRO A 117 -0.65 8.71 1.23
CA PRO A 117 0.21 8.35 0.10
C PRO A 117 1.31 9.40 -0.05
N TYR A 118 2.58 8.99 -0.07
CA TYR A 118 3.70 9.93 -0.16
C TYR A 118 4.71 9.61 -1.28
N ALA A 119 4.71 8.39 -1.81
CA ALA A 119 5.59 7.98 -2.89
C ALA A 119 5.04 6.76 -3.63
N HIS A 120 5.28 6.72 -4.94
CA HIS A 120 5.27 5.50 -5.75
C HIS A 120 6.72 5.27 -6.20
N SER A 121 7.22 4.04 -6.05
CA SER A 121 8.62 3.71 -6.39
C SER A 121 8.69 2.94 -7.69
N GLU A 122 9.78 3.15 -8.44
CA GLU A 122 10.20 2.27 -9.53
C GLU A 122 11.13 1.19 -8.94
N PRO A 123 10.71 -0.08 -8.84
CA PRO A 123 11.56 -1.14 -8.32
C PRO A 123 12.72 -1.41 -9.27
N ALA A 124 13.93 -1.49 -8.73
CA ALA A 124 15.10 -1.90 -9.49
C ALA A 124 15.31 -3.41 -9.35
N VAL A 125 15.60 -4.07 -10.46
CA VAL A 125 16.02 -5.47 -10.52
C VAL A 125 17.42 -5.54 -11.14
N ALA A 126 18.28 -6.39 -10.58
CA ALA A 126 19.67 -6.50 -11.00
C ALA A 126 20.01 -7.97 -11.27
N PHE A 127 20.64 -8.21 -12.41
CA PHE A 127 21.09 -9.53 -12.84
C PHE A 127 22.56 -9.47 -13.26
N VAL A 128 23.23 -10.62 -13.18
CA VAL A 128 24.53 -10.80 -13.85
C VAL A 128 24.33 -10.72 -15.37
N ALA A 129 25.35 -10.26 -16.11
CA ALA A 129 25.23 -9.88 -17.52
C ALA A 129 24.81 -11.02 -18.48
N ASN A 130 25.03 -12.26 -18.06
CA ASN A 130 24.70 -13.46 -18.82
C ASN A 130 23.30 -14.01 -18.53
N VAL A 131 22.49 -13.37 -17.69
CA VAL A 131 21.06 -13.69 -17.56
C VAL A 131 20.31 -13.15 -18.77
N LYS A 132 19.53 -14.01 -19.43
CA LYS A 132 18.67 -13.67 -20.57
C LYS A 132 17.22 -14.04 -20.30
N GLY A 133 16.32 -13.45 -21.07
CA GLY A 133 14.89 -13.81 -21.08
C GLY A 133 14.06 -13.28 -19.92
N TYR A 134 14.66 -12.58 -18.96
CA TYR A 134 13.91 -11.95 -17.86
C TYR A 134 13.05 -10.78 -18.35
N GLN A 135 11.80 -10.73 -17.89
CA GLN A 135 10.84 -9.66 -18.13
C GLN A 135 10.34 -9.15 -16.79
N THR A 136 10.39 -7.83 -16.58
CA THR A 136 9.93 -7.19 -15.34
C THR A 136 8.43 -7.34 -15.16
N SER A 137 7.99 -7.70 -13.96
CA SER A 137 6.58 -7.76 -13.59
C SER A 137 6.08 -6.42 -13.01
N PRO A 138 4.95 -5.86 -13.48
CA PRO A 138 4.37 -4.66 -12.88
C PRO A 138 3.79 -4.92 -11.48
N THR A 139 3.46 -6.17 -11.15
CA THR A 139 2.86 -6.59 -9.88
C THR A 139 3.84 -7.35 -8.98
N SER A 140 5.15 -7.33 -9.30
CA SER A 140 6.18 -8.13 -8.62
C SER A 140 5.93 -9.65 -8.64
N ASN A 141 5.01 -10.14 -9.48
CA ASN A 141 4.85 -11.56 -9.75
C ASN A 141 5.89 -11.99 -10.80
N GLU A 142 7.10 -12.27 -10.34
CA GLU A 142 8.26 -12.55 -11.17
C GLU A 142 8.21 -13.97 -11.75
N SER A 143 8.18 -14.08 -13.09
CA SER A 143 8.28 -15.36 -13.77
C SER A 143 9.70 -15.63 -14.22
N PHE A 144 10.33 -16.66 -13.64
CA PHE A 144 11.63 -17.15 -14.07
C PHE A 144 11.55 -18.21 -15.18
N ALA A 145 10.34 -18.60 -15.62
CA ALA A 145 10.16 -19.61 -16.65
C ALA A 145 10.89 -19.31 -17.99
N PRO A 146 10.94 -18.06 -18.50
CA PRO A 146 11.69 -17.75 -19.72
C PRO A 146 13.18 -17.47 -19.47
N VAL A 147 13.64 -17.54 -18.22
CA VAL A 147 14.98 -17.07 -17.84
C VAL A 147 16.03 -18.16 -18.07
N SER A 148 17.14 -17.78 -18.68
CA SER A 148 18.32 -18.63 -18.87
C SER A 148 19.61 -17.90 -18.49
N ILE A 149 20.68 -18.68 -18.30
CA ILE A 149 22.03 -18.18 -18.08
C ILE A 149 22.88 -18.67 -19.25
N GLU A 150 23.48 -17.74 -19.99
CA GLU A 150 24.48 -18.05 -21.04
C GLU A 150 25.86 -18.27 -20.39
N GLU A 151 26.65 -19.19 -20.94
CA GLU A 151 28.05 -19.39 -20.52
C GLU A 151 28.99 -18.34 -21.12
#